data_AF-A0A2S6UNL1-F1
#
_entry.id   AF-A0A2S6UNL1-F1
#
_cell.length_a   1.000
_cell.length_b   1.000
_cell.length_c   1.000
_cell.angle_alpha   90.00
_cell.angle_beta   90.00
_cell.angle_gamma   90.00
#
_symmetry.space_group_name_H-M   'P 1'
#
loop_
_entity.id
_entity.type
_entity.pdbx_description
1 polymer ?
#
loop_
_entity_poly.entity_id
_entity_poly.type
_entity_poly.pdbx_seq_one_letter_code
_entity_poly.pdbx_strand_id
1 'polypeptide(L)'
;MNNTGDIVSSFGIENHGLANVRTAFWNLPTAVLLENAVIRREGKLTSGGGFLTLTGQHTGRSPNDRFIVEEPGSKEDIWWGDINRPISEAAFDRLLGKMISHLQDRDVFVQDCYCGANKNHQLPIRI
;
A
#
# COMPACT_ATOMS: atom_id res chain seq x y z
N MET A 1 -8.37 -16.87 5.70
CA MET A 1 -8.21 -15.75 4.77
C MET A 1 -9.00 -16.06 3.50
N ASN A 2 -9.96 -15.21 3.15
CA ASN A 2 -10.74 -15.35 1.91
C ASN A 2 -10.10 -14.47 0.82
N ASN A 3 -9.93 -15.00 -0.39
CA ASN A 3 -9.49 -14.22 -1.56
C ASN A 3 -10.68 -14.03 -2.50
N THR A 4 -10.97 -12.77 -2.88
CA THR A 4 -12.11 -12.42 -3.74
C THR A 4 -11.68 -11.37 -4.75
N GLY A 5 -12.11 -11.46 -6.01
CA GLY A 5 -11.81 -10.46 -7.04
C GLY A 5 -11.71 -11.05 -8.44
N ASP A 6 -11.54 -10.18 -9.44
CA ASP A 6 -11.55 -10.59 -10.85
C ASP A 6 -10.29 -11.36 -11.25
N ILE A 7 -9.13 -10.92 -10.74
CA ILE A 7 -7.82 -11.52 -11.04
C ILE A 7 -7.04 -11.65 -9.74
N VAL A 8 -7.03 -12.85 -9.16
CA VAL A 8 -6.21 -13.18 -7.99
C VAL A 8 -4.84 -13.64 -8.49
N SER A 9 -3.77 -13.01 -8.00
CA SER A 9 -2.40 -13.38 -8.38
C SER A 9 -2.04 -14.77 -7.85
N SER A 10 -1.24 -15.52 -8.60
CA SER A 10 -0.62 -16.76 -8.12
C SER A 10 0.47 -16.49 -7.08
N PHE A 11 1.03 -15.28 -7.06
CA PHE A 11 1.92 -14.81 -6.00
C PHE A 11 1.07 -14.13 -4.93
N GLY A 12 0.65 -14.88 -3.92
CA GLY A 12 -0.29 -14.40 -2.90
C GLY A 12 0.34 -13.47 -1.85
N ILE A 13 -0.51 -12.86 -1.03
CA ILE A 13 -0.09 -11.87 -0.02
C ILE A 13 0.71 -12.47 1.15
N GLU A 14 0.67 -13.79 1.31
CA GLU A 14 1.52 -14.52 2.25
C GLU A 14 3.01 -14.32 1.97
N ASN A 15 3.39 -14.08 0.72
CA ASN A 15 4.76 -13.75 0.33
C ASN A 15 5.20 -12.35 0.81
N HIS A 16 4.26 -11.54 1.30
CA HIS A 16 4.50 -10.25 1.97
C HIS A 16 4.33 -10.35 3.50
N GLY A 17 4.25 -11.57 4.05
CA GLY A 17 4.09 -11.81 5.48
C GLY A 17 2.65 -11.68 6.00
N LEU A 18 1.65 -11.54 5.11
CA LEU A 18 0.24 -11.41 5.48
C LEU A 18 -0.46 -12.79 5.42
N ALA A 19 -0.84 -13.35 6.58
CA ALA A 19 -1.47 -14.68 6.63
C ALA A 19 -2.92 -14.68 7.15
N ASN A 20 -3.24 -13.86 8.15
CA ASN A 20 -4.56 -13.87 8.80
C ASN A 20 -5.34 -12.58 8.57
N VAL A 21 -5.36 -12.07 7.33
CA VAL A 21 -6.35 -11.05 6.96
C VAL A 21 -7.72 -11.70 6.83
N ARG A 22 -8.79 -10.94 7.09
CA ARG A 22 -10.17 -11.41 6.97
C ARG A 22 -10.48 -11.76 5.52
N THR A 23 -10.39 -10.76 4.65
CA THR A 23 -10.62 -10.87 3.21
C THR A 23 -9.56 -10.09 2.47
N ALA A 24 -8.95 -10.68 1.45
CA ALA A 24 -8.13 -9.99 0.47
C ALA A 24 -8.96 -9.78 -0.79
N PHE A 25 -9.27 -8.53 -1.09
CA PHE A 25 -10.00 -8.10 -2.27
C PHE A 25 -9.01 -7.74 -3.39
N TRP A 26 -8.95 -8.56 -4.44
CA TRP A 26 -7.97 -8.45 -5.51
C TRP A 26 -8.52 -7.72 -6.73
N ASN A 27 -7.78 -6.70 -7.19
CA ASN A 27 -7.98 -6.04 -8.47
C ASN A 27 -9.45 -5.62 -8.71
N LEU A 28 -10.13 -5.17 -7.66
CA LEU A 28 -11.53 -4.76 -7.75
C LEU A 28 -11.69 -3.58 -8.71
N PRO A 29 -12.76 -3.54 -9.51
CA PRO A 29 -13.05 -2.40 -10.36
C PRO A 29 -13.45 -1.18 -9.54
N THR A 30 -13.25 0.00 -10.11
CA THR A 30 -13.51 1.30 -9.45
C THR A 30 -14.91 1.39 -8.84
N ALA A 31 -15.94 0.88 -9.53
CA ALA A 31 -17.32 0.92 -9.02
C ALA A 31 -17.46 0.19 -7.67
N VAL A 32 -16.88 -1.01 -7.56
CA VAL A 32 -16.96 -1.83 -6.34
C VAL A 32 -16.10 -1.22 -5.22
N LEU A 33 -14.95 -0.62 -5.55
CA LEU A 33 -14.15 0.12 -4.57
C LEU A 33 -14.92 1.32 -3.99
N LEU A 34 -15.62 2.08 -4.84
CA LEU A 34 -16.44 3.21 -4.41
C LEU A 34 -17.59 2.77 -3.49
N GLU A 35 -18.29 1.69 -3.86
CA GLU A 35 -19.35 1.11 -3.03
C GLU A 35 -18.83 0.72 -1.64
N ASN A 36 -17.70 0.01 -1.59
CA ASN A 36 -17.05 -0.37 -0.34
C ASN A 36 -16.71 0.87 0.51
N ALA A 37 -16.06 1.87 -0.08
CA ALA A 37 -15.64 3.07 0.64
C ALA A 37 -16.84 3.86 1.20
N VAL A 38 -17.96 3.93 0.47
CA VAL A 38 -19.20 4.57 0.94
C VAL A 38 -19.84 3.76 2.09
N ILE A 39 -19.96 2.44 1.95
CA ILE A 39 -20.52 1.56 3.00
C ILE A 39 -19.69 1.65 4.28
N ARG A 40 -18.37 1.74 4.15
CA ARG A 40 -17.41 1.87 5.26
C ARG A 40 -17.33 3.29 5.83
N ARG A 41 -18.06 4.25 5.25
CA ARG A 41 -18.09 5.67 5.65
C ARG A 41 -16.71 6.35 5.57
N GLU A 42 -15.89 5.92 4.61
CA GLU A 42 -14.55 6.46 4.33
C GLU A 42 -14.60 7.66 3.36
N GLY A 43 -15.78 7.96 2.82
CA GLY A 43 -16.05 9.12 1.98
C GLY A 43 -17.50 9.19 1.54
N LYS A 44 -17.80 10.08 0.60
CA LYS A 44 -19.14 10.28 0.03
C LYS A 44 -19.09 10.70 -1.43
N LEU A 45 -20.14 10.39 -2.17
CA LEU A 45 -20.32 10.92 -3.53
C LEU A 45 -20.78 12.38 -3.46
N THR A 46 -20.21 13.19 -4.33
CA THR A 46 -20.65 14.56 -4.60
C THR A 46 -21.80 14.56 -5.58
N SER A 47 -22.51 15.69 -5.68
CA SER A 47 -23.57 15.86 -6.69
C SER A 47 -23.07 15.72 -8.13
N GLY A 48 -21.77 15.95 -8.38
CA GLY A 48 -21.12 15.77 -9.69
C GLY A 48 -20.56 14.37 -9.93
N GLY A 49 -20.83 13.39 -9.04
CA GLY A 49 -20.36 12.01 -9.20
C GLY A 49 -18.91 11.75 -8.76
N GLY A 50 -18.15 12.78 -8.39
CA GLY A 50 -16.82 12.61 -7.79
C GLY A 50 -16.88 12.04 -6.38
N PHE A 51 -15.88 11.24 -6.00
CA PHE A 51 -15.74 10.72 -4.64
C PHE A 51 -14.95 11.69 -3.77
N LEU A 52 -15.56 12.14 -2.67
CA LEU A 52 -14.97 13.03 -1.69
C LEU A 52 -14.53 12.24 -0.45
N THR A 53 -13.26 12.38 -0.08
CA THR A 53 -12.70 11.87 1.18
C THR A 53 -11.93 12.97 1.91
N LEU A 54 -11.66 12.77 3.20
CA LEU A 54 -10.90 13.69 4.04
C LEU A 54 -9.71 12.94 4.67
N THR A 55 -8.50 13.45 4.49
CA THR A 55 -7.27 12.82 4.99
C THR A 55 -6.88 13.25 6.41
N GLY A 56 -7.76 14.00 7.09
CA GLY A 56 -7.57 14.45 8.46
C GLY A 56 -6.42 15.47 8.60
N GLN A 57 -5.56 15.28 9.60
CA GLN A 57 -4.44 16.18 9.90
C GLN A 57 -3.39 16.22 8.78
N HIS A 58 -3.23 15.13 8.02
CA HIS A 58 -2.20 15.00 7.00
C HIS A 58 -2.77 15.30 5.61
N THR A 59 -2.75 16.57 5.22
CA THR A 59 -3.29 17.05 3.93
C THR A 59 -2.23 17.18 2.83
N GLY A 60 -0.99 16.78 3.11
CA GLY A 60 0.14 16.84 2.19
C GLY A 60 1.22 15.85 2.56
N ARG A 61 2.40 16.00 1.95
CA ARG A 61 3.56 15.15 2.24
C ARG A 61 4.11 15.45 3.63
N SER A 62 4.62 14.41 4.29
CA SER A 62 5.45 14.51 5.50
C SER A 62 6.91 14.17 5.16
N PRO A 63 7.68 15.09 4.55
CA PRO A 63 9.06 14.82 4.14
C PRO A 63 9.95 14.38 5.31
N ASN A 64 9.70 14.94 6.50
CA ASN A 64 10.41 14.59 7.73
C ASN A 64 9.98 13.24 8.35
N ASP A 65 9.13 12.45 7.67
CA ASP A 65 8.75 11.10 8.08
C ASP A 65 9.09 10.05 7.00
N ARG A 66 9.89 10.42 5.99
CA ARG A 66 10.45 9.49 5.00
C ARG A 66 11.82 8.99 5.43
N PHE A 67 12.05 7.69 5.29
CA PHE A 67 13.31 7.01 5.57
C PHE A 67 13.63 6.00 4.47
N ILE A 68 14.91 5.66 4.31
CA ILE A 68 15.39 4.56 3.47
C ILE A 68 16.20 3.63 4.36
N VAL A 69 15.98 2.32 4.22
CA VAL A 69 16.74 1.32 4.99
C VAL A 69 18.20 1.39 4.57
N GLU A 70 19.10 1.53 5.54
CA GLU A 70 20.55 1.46 5.32
C GLU A 70 20.97 -0.01 5.27
N GLU A 71 20.74 -0.65 4.13
CA GLU A 71 21.15 -2.04 3.88
C GLU A 71 22.46 -2.12 3.09
N PRO A 72 23.25 -3.21 3.25
CA PRO A 72 24.54 -3.35 2.56
C PRO A 72 24.47 -3.29 1.02
N GLY A 73 23.35 -3.73 0.43
CA GLY A 73 23.20 -3.87 -1.03
C GLY A 73 23.02 -2.56 -1.79
N SER A 74 22.58 -1.49 -1.12
CA SER A 74 22.28 -0.21 -1.76
C SER A 74 22.94 0.99 -1.08
N LYS A 75 23.51 0.83 0.12
CA LYS A 75 23.98 1.97 0.93
C LYS A 75 25.00 2.89 0.27
N GLU A 76 25.84 2.37 -0.63
CA GLU A 76 26.85 3.19 -1.32
C GLU A 76 26.26 3.97 -2.51
N ASP A 77 25.08 3.56 -3.02
CA ASP A 77 24.41 4.17 -4.16
C ASP A 77 23.39 5.26 -3.75
N ILE A 78 23.03 5.32 -2.47
CA ILE A 78 22.05 6.27 -1.97
C ILE A 78 22.71 7.62 -1.64
N TRP A 79 22.11 8.70 -2.14
CA TRP A 79 22.48 10.05 -1.76
C TRP A 79 21.91 10.42 -0.37
N TRP A 80 22.65 10.07 0.68
CA TRP A 80 22.27 10.31 2.07
C TRP A 80 22.26 11.79 2.47
N GLY A 81 21.34 12.16 3.37
CA GLY A 81 21.25 13.50 3.94
C GLY A 81 19.91 13.75 4.61
N ASP A 82 19.56 15.03 4.81
CA ASP A 82 18.30 15.42 5.47
C ASP A 82 17.04 14.94 4.72
N ILE A 83 17.16 14.71 3.40
CA ILE A 83 16.06 14.22 2.54
C ILE A 83 15.97 12.69 2.58
N ASN A 84 17.10 12.00 2.32
CA ASN A 84 17.18 10.54 2.37
C ASN A 84 17.83 10.16 3.70
N ARG A 85 17.00 10.02 4.73
CA ARG A 85 17.48 9.70 6.08
C ARG A 85 17.54 8.19 6.27
N PRO A 86 18.63 7.66 6.84
CA PRO A 86 18.76 6.24 7.08
C PRO A 86 17.83 5.78 8.20
N ILE A 87 17.36 4.54 8.10
CA ILE A 87 16.80 3.76 9.20
C ILE A 87 17.50 2.40 9.21
N SER A 88 17.77 1.84 10.38
CA SER A 88 18.39 0.51 10.46
C SER A 88 17.41 -0.59 10.05
N GLU A 89 17.92 -1.69 9.48
CA GLU A 89 17.14 -2.89 9.14
C GLU A 89 16.29 -3.35 10.33
N ALA A 90 16.90 -3.47 11.52
CA ALA A 90 16.19 -3.88 12.73
C ALA A 90 15.04 -2.93 13.13
N ALA A 91 15.16 -1.62 12.86
CA ALA A 91 14.09 -0.67 13.13
C ALA A 91 12.97 -0.77 12.08
N PHE A 92 13.33 -0.99 10.82
CA PHE A 92 12.38 -1.29 9.75
C PHE A 92 11.60 -2.58 10.05
N ASP A 93 12.26 -3.68 10.43
CA ASP A 93 11.61 -4.95 10.74
C ASP A 93 10.59 -4.82 11.88
N ARG A 94 10.91 -4.04 12.91
CA ARG A 94 9.97 -3.73 13.99
C ARG A 94 8.76 -2.95 13.49
N LEU A 95 8.95 -2.00 12.57
CA LEU A 95 7.85 -1.24 11.98
C LEU A 95 6.99 -2.12 11.07
N LEU A 96 7.62 -2.94 10.22
CA LEU A 96 6.95 -3.90 9.35
C LEU A 96 6.12 -4.89 10.16
N GLY A 97 6.68 -5.44 11.25
CA GLY A 97 5.95 -6.32 12.15
C GLY A 97 4.70 -5.66 12.77
N LYS A 98 4.78 -4.37 13.13
CA LYS A 98 3.61 -3.61 13.60
C LYS A 98 2.56 -3.44 12.50
N MET A 99 2.97 -3.16 11.26
CA MET A 99 2.05 -3.02 10.12
C MET A 99 1.34 -4.35 9.80
N ILE A 100 2.09 -5.45 9.72
CA ILE A 100 1.54 -6.80 9.51
C ILE A 100 0.56 -7.19 10.63
N SER A 101 0.93 -6.88 11.89
CA SER A 101 0.07 -7.13 13.05
C SER A 101 -1.20 -6.30 13.02
N HIS A 102 -1.11 -5.04 12.58
CA HIS A 102 -2.27 -4.16 12.46
C HIS A 102 -3.32 -4.70 11.46
N LEU A 103 -2.85 -5.35 10.39
CA LEU A 103 -3.69 -5.90 9.32
C LEU A 103 -4.34 -7.24 9.65
N GLN A 104 -3.99 -7.89 10.76
CA GLN A 104 -4.64 -9.15 11.18
C GLN A 104 -6.15 -8.93 11.38
N ASP A 105 -6.95 -9.90 10.94
CA ASP A 105 -8.42 -9.94 11.00
C ASP A 105 -9.15 -8.75 10.34
N ARG A 106 -8.44 -7.99 9.49
CA ARG A 106 -8.99 -6.89 8.68
C ARG A 106 -9.15 -7.28 7.23
N ASP A 107 -10.04 -6.58 6.55
CA ASP A 107 -10.09 -6.63 5.09
C ASP A 107 -8.92 -5.83 4.51
N VAL A 108 -8.31 -6.34 3.44
CA VAL A 108 -7.26 -5.68 2.67
C VAL A 108 -7.68 -5.62 1.20
N PHE A 109 -7.22 -4.58 0.51
CA PHE A 109 -7.47 -4.37 -0.92
C PHE A 109 -6.12 -4.43 -1.63
N VAL A 110 -6.02 -5.27 -2.65
CA VAL A 110 -4.79 -5.52 -3.40
C VAL A 110 -4.97 -5.04 -4.83
N GLN A 111 -4.04 -4.24 -5.34
CA GLN A 111 -4.02 -3.80 -6.74
C GLN A 111 -2.65 -4.05 -7.38
N ASP A 112 -2.64 -4.89 -8.41
CA ASP A 112 -1.46 -5.14 -9.24
C ASP A 112 -1.44 -4.10 -10.39
N CYS A 113 -0.46 -3.20 -10.32
CA CYS A 113 -0.33 -2.03 -11.19
C CYS A 113 1.02 -2.01 -11.92
N TYR A 114 1.17 -1.06 -12.84
CA TYR A 114 2.45 -0.72 -13.46
C TYR A 114 2.80 0.76 -13.24
N CYS A 115 4.07 1.03 -12.97
CA CYS A 115 4.64 2.37 -13.02
C CYS A 115 5.47 2.53 -14.30
N GLY A 116 5.13 3.54 -15.12
CA GLY A 116 5.74 3.78 -16.43
C GLY A 116 4.95 3.15 -17.58
N ALA A 117 4.69 3.93 -18.63
CA ALA A 117 3.84 3.51 -19.76
C ALA A 117 4.57 2.69 -20.83
N ASN A 118 5.91 2.78 -20.90
CA ASN A 118 6.69 2.01 -21.86
C ASN A 118 6.86 0.57 -21.36
N LYS A 119 6.34 -0.40 -22.12
CA LYS A 119 6.38 -1.84 -21.78
C LYS A 119 7.78 -2.38 -21.51
N ASN A 120 8.82 -1.80 -22.12
CA ASN A 120 10.20 -2.26 -21.93
C ASN A 120 10.84 -1.73 -20.63
N HIS A 121 10.21 -0.77 -19.96
CA HIS A 121 10.74 -0.11 -18.76
C HIS A 121 9.71 0.02 -17.63
N GLN A 122 8.53 -0.59 -17.79
CA GLN A 122 7.50 -0.53 -16.77
C GLN A 122 7.90 -1.36 -15.55
N LEU A 123 7.63 -0.83 -14.37
CA LEU A 123 7.86 -1.53 -13.11
C LEU A 123 6.53 -2.09 -12.60
N PRO A 124 6.38 -3.43 -12.47
CA PRO A 124 5.21 -4.00 -11.80
C PRO A 124 5.24 -3.63 -10.31
N ILE A 125 4.11 -3.15 -9.79
CA ILE A 125 3.92 -2.72 -8.41
C ILE A 125 2.66 -3.38 -7.86
N ARG A 126 2.73 -3.85 -6.61
CA ARG A 126 1.55 -4.23 -5.83
C ARG A 126 1.30 -3.19 -4.76
N ILE A 127 0.05 -2.72 -4.70
CA ILE A 127 -0.49 -1.87 -3.64
C ILE A 127 -1.32 -2.75 -2.72
#